data_AF-A0A496YYA3-F1
#
_entry.id   AF-A0A496YYA3-F1
#
_cell.length_a   1.000
_cell.length_b   1.000
_cell.length_c   1.000
_cell.angle_alpha   90.00
_cell.angle_beta   90.00
_cell.angle_gamma   90.00
#
_symmetry.space_group_name_H-M   'P 1'
#
loop_
_entity.id
_entity.type
_entity.pdbx_description
1 polymer ?
#
loop_
_entity_poly.entity_id
_entity_poly.type
_entity_poly.pdbx_seq_one_letter_code
_entity_poly.pdbx_strand_id
1 'polypeptide(L)'
;LLFKKFDTGPSKKPVAERPQKVQLKLPEAPPFVTGYDKEETKRIRALLFKQFDLKSEPPVEETKAAAPVEEAVEPISTDVKGQEYEPPASVLSAGSGPDSMAKAIKAGLLGVVALIAIIIGASFSNQSKFYLKHVDGAVQVWRGKFAPTGTELVLSLDDMEISQPVRDVYSKKEVYPIVFGYFQDKADASLNEPEGPDFAKIKRYLHQAASYAPTEALRNMVEVRLNGIDFLVLLHKADVALIKGTLPDLETAKACLDKAGLYASSDYQRELLVKRKAVVDRAIAALAAK
;
A
#
# COMPACT_ATOMS: atom_id res chain seq x y z
N LEU A 1 -87.77 -15.67 32.66
CA LEU A 1 -86.59 -16.01 31.83
C LEU A 1 -85.55 -16.65 32.72
N LEU A 2 -85.36 -17.96 32.52
CA LEU A 2 -84.42 -18.81 33.21
C LEU A 2 -83.04 -18.80 32.51
N PHE A 3 -82.01 -19.07 33.31
CA PHE A 3 -80.74 -19.76 32.98
C PHE A 3 -79.49 -19.02 32.43
N LYS A 4 -78.46 -19.09 33.30
CA LYS A 4 -77.10 -19.64 33.13
C LYS A 4 -76.02 -18.91 32.33
N LYS A 5 -74.89 -18.79 33.05
CA LYS A 5 -73.54 -18.41 32.63
C LYS A 5 -73.03 -19.21 31.43
N PHE A 6 -72.23 -18.56 30.59
CA PHE A 6 -71.09 -19.17 29.91
C PHE A 6 -69.87 -18.25 29.95
N ASP A 7 -68.78 -18.83 30.45
CA ASP A 7 -67.40 -18.38 30.32
C ASP A 7 -66.98 -18.30 28.86
N THR A 8 -66.36 -17.18 28.47
CA THR A 8 -65.48 -17.11 27.30
C THR A 8 -64.09 -16.72 27.79
N GLY A 9 -63.28 -17.74 28.07
CA GLY A 9 -61.89 -17.57 28.50
C GLY A 9 -61.01 -16.92 27.44
N PRO A 10 -59.86 -16.36 27.83
CA PRO A 10 -58.87 -15.84 26.89
C PRO A 10 -58.19 -17.00 26.14
N SER A 11 -58.13 -16.88 24.82
CA SER A 11 -57.41 -17.80 23.94
C SER A 11 -55.91 -17.79 24.26
N LYS A 12 -55.45 -18.85 24.94
CA LYS A 12 -54.02 -19.20 25.01
C LYS A 12 -53.54 -19.55 23.60
N LYS A 13 -52.87 -18.62 22.93
CA LYS A 13 -51.88 -18.99 21.91
C LYS A 13 -50.75 -19.71 22.66
N PRO A 14 -50.27 -20.88 22.21
CA PRO A 14 -49.06 -21.45 22.79
C PRO A 14 -47.92 -20.50 22.47
N VAL A 15 -47.40 -19.84 23.50
CA VAL A 15 -46.08 -19.21 23.45
C VAL A 15 -45.12 -20.38 23.25
N ALA A 16 -44.60 -20.52 22.03
CA ALA A 16 -43.45 -21.36 21.79
C ALA A 16 -42.37 -20.94 22.80
N GLU A 17 -42.00 -21.87 23.67
CA GLU A 17 -40.88 -21.69 24.58
C GLU A 17 -39.67 -21.29 23.75
N ARG A 18 -39.25 -20.03 23.87
CA ARG A 18 -37.96 -19.62 23.34
C ARG A 18 -36.94 -20.55 24.00
N PRO A 19 -36.05 -21.21 23.23
CA PRO A 19 -35.01 -22.04 23.83
C PRO A 19 -34.28 -21.16 24.85
N GLN A 20 -34.27 -21.63 26.10
CA GLN A 20 -33.59 -20.94 27.18
C GLN A 20 -32.17 -20.68 26.72
N LYS A 21 -31.82 -19.40 26.56
CA LYS A 21 -30.43 -18.99 26.39
C LYS A 21 -29.69 -19.56 27.59
N VAL A 22 -28.92 -20.62 27.37
CA VAL A 22 -27.90 -21.06 28.31
C VAL A 22 -26.94 -19.88 28.37
N GLN A 23 -27.13 -19.01 29.35
CA GLN A 23 -26.17 -17.97 29.69
C GLN A 23 -24.96 -18.69 30.26
N LEU A 24 -24.11 -19.20 29.36
CA LEU A 24 -22.70 -19.38 29.68
C LEU A 24 -22.24 -18.03 30.19
N LYS A 25 -21.85 -17.97 31.47
CA LYS A 25 -21.15 -16.80 32.02
C LYS A 25 -19.80 -16.76 31.31
N LEU A 26 -19.78 -16.14 30.14
CA LEU A 26 -18.57 -15.95 29.36
C LEU A 26 -17.86 -14.71 29.91
N PRO A 27 -16.53 -14.77 30.09
CA PRO A 27 -15.75 -13.61 30.48
C PRO A 27 -15.96 -12.47 29.49
N GLU A 28 -15.98 -11.24 30.03
CA GLU A 28 -16.03 -10.00 29.28
C GLU A 28 -14.98 -10.02 28.16
N ALA A 29 -15.35 -9.52 26.96
CA ALA A 29 -14.54 -9.62 25.77
C ALA A 29 -13.10 -9.13 26.06
N PRO A 30 -12.10 -10.02 25.98
CA PRO A 30 -10.76 -9.66 26.40
C PRO A 30 -10.18 -8.57 25.49
N PRO A 31 -9.43 -7.60 26.05
CA PRO A 31 -8.70 -6.64 25.23
C PRO A 31 -7.73 -7.36 24.30
N PHE A 32 -7.39 -6.72 23.17
CA PHE A 32 -6.50 -7.29 22.16
C PHE A 32 -5.24 -7.89 22.79
N VAL A 33 -5.13 -9.22 22.63
CA VAL A 33 -4.12 -10.13 23.15
C VAL A 33 -4.34 -10.49 24.64
N THR A 34 -4.95 -11.64 24.88
CA THR A 34 -4.79 -12.38 26.14
C THR A 34 -4.34 -13.80 25.82
N GLY A 35 -3.01 -13.98 25.72
CA GLY A 35 -2.42 -15.15 26.38
C GLY A 35 -2.60 -14.94 27.88
N TYR A 36 -2.76 -15.99 28.67
CA TYR A 36 -3.15 -15.95 30.09
C TYR A 36 -2.15 -15.21 31.01
N ASP A 37 -1.15 -14.55 30.44
CA ASP A 37 -0.07 -13.82 31.10
C ASP A 37 0.16 -12.44 30.45
N LYS A 38 0.28 -11.40 31.28
CA LYS A 38 0.58 -10.02 30.85
C LYS A 38 1.96 -9.91 30.20
N GLU A 39 2.90 -10.76 30.60
CA GLU A 39 4.24 -10.86 30.02
C GLU A 39 4.19 -11.47 28.62
N GLU A 40 3.43 -12.56 28.44
CA GLU A 40 3.25 -13.23 27.14
C GLU A 40 2.53 -12.33 26.14
N THR A 41 1.54 -11.57 26.61
CA THR A 41 0.84 -10.55 25.81
C THR A 41 1.79 -9.43 25.34
N LYS A 42 2.64 -8.93 26.24
CA LYS A 42 3.70 -7.96 25.86
C LYS A 42 4.71 -8.59 24.90
N ARG A 43 5.05 -9.86 25.07
CA ARG A 43 5.98 -10.59 24.18
C ARG A 43 5.38 -10.83 22.80
N ILE A 44 4.11 -11.20 22.71
CA ILE A 44 3.39 -11.39 21.44
C ILE A 44 3.23 -10.04 20.73
N ARG A 45 2.88 -8.97 21.46
CA ARG A 45 2.85 -7.60 20.92
C ARG A 45 4.24 -7.16 20.46
N ALA A 46 5.27 -7.43 21.26
CA ALA A 46 6.65 -7.13 20.91
C ALA A 46 7.19 -8.01 19.77
N LEU A 47 6.70 -9.23 19.54
CA LEU A 47 7.14 -10.09 18.42
C LEU A 47 6.39 -9.78 17.13
N LEU A 48 5.12 -9.36 17.23
CA LEU A 48 4.32 -8.90 16.09
C LEU A 48 4.81 -7.54 15.57
N PHE A 49 5.40 -6.71 16.45
CA PHE A 49 5.68 -5.30 16.16
C PHE A 49 7.09 -4.83 16.60
N LYS A 50 8.02 -5.74 16.96
CA LYS A 50 9.44 -5.34 17.14
C LYS A 50 9.94 -4.84 15.80
N GLN A 51 10.31 -3.57 15.77
CA GLN A 51 11.20 -3.00 14.78
C GLN A 51 12.35 -3.99 14.51
N PHE A 52 12.41 -4.51 13.29
CA PHE A 52 13.63 -5.11 12.77
C PHE A 52 14.61 -3.97 12.55
N ASP A 53 15.32 -3.59 13.61
CA ASP A 53 16.39 -2.59 13.56
C ASP A 53 17.58 -3.22 12.80
N LEU A 54 17.52 -3.19 11.47
CA LEU A 54 18.62 -3.51 10.57
C LEU A 54 19.50 -2.25 10.39
N LYS A 55 20.00 -1.69 11.49
CA LYS A 55 21.15 -0.78 11.42
C LYS A 55 22.42 -1.61 11.33
N SER A 56 22.83 -1.95 10.10
CA SER A 56 24.23 -1.99 9.67
C SER A 56 24.37 -2.70 8.32
N GLU A 57 24.29 -1.94 7.22
CA GLU A 57 25.09 -2.25 6.05
C GLU A 57 25.85 -0.98 5.66
N PRO A 58 27.20 -1.00 5.64
CA PRO A 58 27.99 0.13 5.19
C PRO A 58 27.79 0.36 3.67
N PRO A 59 28.00 1.58 3.16
CA PRO A 59 27.75 1.91 1.77
C PRO A 59 28.67 1.10 0.86
N VAL A 60 28.09 0.35 -0.08
CA VAL A 60 28.84 -0.29 -1.16
C VAL A 60 29.41 0.80 -2.05
N GLU A 61 30.74 0.82 -2.14
CA GLU A 61 31.53 1.73 -2.96
C GLU A 61 31.10 1.69 -4.43
N GLU A 62 30.93 2.88 -5.01
CA GLU A 62 30.72 3.11 -6.43
C GLU A 62 31.97 2.69 -7.22
N THR A 63 31.81 1.77 -8.18
CA THR A 63 32.79 1.58 -9.25
C THR A 63 32.25 2.15 -10.56
N LYS A 64 33.08 3.01 -11.16
CA LYS A 64 32.83 3.81 -12.36
C LYS A 64 32.78 2.99 -13.66
N ALA A 65 32.03 3.57 -14.60
CA ALA A 65 32.26 3.69 -16.05
C ALA A 65 32.13 2.45 -16.96
N ALA A 66 31.18 2.55 -17.91
CA ALA A 66 31.41 2.19 -19.31
C ALA A 66 30.47 2.99 -20.23
N ALA A 67 31.04 3.50 -21.31
CA ALA A 67 30.44 4.35 -22.35
C ALA A 67 29.54 3.54 -23.33
N PRO A 68 28.75 4.21 -24.19
CA PRO A 68 27.67 3.61 -24.99
C PRO A 68 28.16 2.87 -26.23
N VAL A 69 27.48 1.77 -26.58
CA VAL A 69 27.64 1.06 -27.86
C VAL A 69 26.57 1.59 -28.83
N GLU A 70 27.02 2.19 -29.93
CA GLU A 70 26.23 2.49 -31.11
C GLU A 70 25.80 1.18 -31.80
N GLU A 71 24.53 1.07 -32.18
CA GLU A 71 24.13 0.10 -33.20
C GLU A 71 23.06 0.70 -34.11
N ALA A 72 23.39 0.71 -35.40
CA ALA A 72 22.64 1.28 -36.50
C ALA A 72 21.52 0.33 -36.96
N VAL A 73 20.38 0.88 -37.40
CA VAL A 73 19.42 0.14 -38.24
C VAL A 73 18.91 1.04 -39.37
N GLU A 74 19.02 0.50 -40.58
CA GLU A 74 18.79 1.12 -41.89
C GLU A 74 17.30 1.46 -42.17
N PRO A 75 17.01 2.45 -43.05
CA PRO A 75 15.64 2.79 -43.41
C PRO A 75 15.08 1.87 -44.51
N ILE A 76 13.88 1.33 -44.26
CA ILE A 76 13.07 0.63 -45.26
C ILE A 76 12.31 1.67 -46.10
N SER A 77 12.55 1.65 -47.40
CA SER A 77 11.88 2.44 -48.43
C SER A 77 10.48 1.92 -48.74
N THR A 78 9.51 2.81 -48.96
CA THR A 78 8.36 2.54 -49.84
C THR A 78 7.97 3.81 -50.62
N ASP A 79 8.23 3.74 -51.92
CA ASP A 79 7.74 4.58 -53.02
C ASP A 79 6.25 4.35 -53.27
N VAL A 80 5.45 5.40 -53.50
CA VAL A 80 4.36 5.42 -54.52
C VAL A 80 4.14 6.86 -55.05
N LYS A 81 4.84 7.17 -56.14
CA LYS A 81 4.41 7.79 -57.40
C LYS A 81 3.05 8.55 -57.49
N GLY A 82 3.13 9.79 -57.99
CA GLY A 82 2.24 10.30 -59.06
C GLY A 82 1.53 11.63 -58.80
N GLN A 83 2.02 12.74 -59.33
CA GLN A 83 1.57 13.29 -60.62
C GLN A 83 2.23 14.64 -60.95
N GLU A 84 2.39 14.81 -62.25
CA GLU A 84 3.27 15.71 -62.99
C GLU A 84 2.43 16.80 -63.66
N TYR A 85 2.87 18.06 -63.57
CA TYR A 85 2.51 19.12 -64.51
C TYR A 85 3.70 20.07 -64.67
N GLU A 86 4.18 20.19 -65.91
CA GLU A 86 5.15 21.16 -66.43
C GLU A 86 4.48 21.92 -67.60
N PRO A 87 5.04 23.02 -68.16
CA PRO A 87 5.58 24.26 -67.57
C PRO A 87 5.02 25.50 -68.34
N PRO A 88 5.61 26.72 -68.28
CA PRO A 88 6.69 26.98 -69.24
C PRO A 88 7.88 27.79 -68.68
N ALA A 89 9.01 27.58 -69.35
CA ALA A 89 10.34 28.05 -69.01
C ALA A 89 10.50 29.58 -69.06
N SER A 90 11.32 30.10 -68.15
CA SER A 90 12.05 31.36 -68.31
C SER A 90 13.50 31.11 -67.89
N VAL A 91 14.38 31.14 -68.87
CA VAL A 91 15.84 31.05 -68.71
C VAL A 91 16.38 32.40 -68.22
N LEU A 92 17.22 32.38 -67.19
CA LEU A 92 18.55 33.03 -67.13
C LEU A 92 19.26 32.71 -65.80
N SER A 93 20.33 31.91 -65.95
CA SER A 93 21.44 31.53 -65.08
C SER A 93 21.83 32.43 -63.88
N ALA A 94 22.01 31.85 -62.68
CA ALA A 94 23.35 31.62 -62.07
C ALA A 94 23.27 31.26 -60.55
N GLY A 95 23.58 30.00 -60.21
CA GLY A 95 24.27 29.62 -58.96
C GLY A 95 23.43 29.35 -57.71
N SER A 96 22.92 28.12 -57.54
CA SER A 96 22.91 27.30 -56.30
C SER A 96 21.99 26.09 -56.51
N GLY A 97 22.56 24.89 -56.64
CA GLY A 97 21.82 23.68 -57.02
C GLY A 97 20.78 23.22 -55.98
N PRO A 98 19.81 22.37 -56.40
CA PRO A 98 18.77 21.77 -55.54
C PRO A 98 19.32 21.03 -54.31
N ASP A 99 20.60 20.63 -54.34
CA ASP A 99 21.28 19.94 -53.25
C ASP A 99 21.56 20.83 -52.03
N SER A 100 21.67 22.15 -52.21
CA SER A 100 21.99 23.09 -51.11
C SER A 100 20.79 23.29 -50.17
N MET A 101 19.59 23.46 -50.74
CA MET A 101 18.34 23.58 -50.00
C MET A 101 17.99 22.26 -49.29
N ALA A 102 18.19 21.11 -49.94
CA ALA A 102 17.96 19.80 -49.30
C ALA A 102 18.92 19.54 -48.13
N LYS A 103 20.20 19.94 -48.24
CA LYS A 103 21.17 19.86 -47.13
C LYS A 103 20.82 20.82 -46.00
N ALA A 104 20.34 22.03 -46.30
CA ALA A 104 19.88 22.99 -45.30
C ALA A 104 18.62 22.50 -44.56
N ILE A 105 17.66 21.89 -45.27
CA ILE A 105 16.46 21.28 -44.66
C ILE A 105 16.86 20.10 -43.78
N LYS A 106 17.76 19.21 -44.24
CA LYS A 106 18.26 18.10 -43.43
C LYS A 106 19.04 18.57 -42.20
N ALA A 107 19.87 19.60 -42.33
CA ALA A 107 20.60 20.20 -41.21
C ALA A 107 19.66 20.88 -40.22
N GLY A 108 18.63 21.59 -40.71
CA GLY A 108 17.58 22.19 -39.89
C GLY A 108 16.77 21.13 -39.13
N LEU A 109 16.40 20.04 -39.80
CA LEU A 109 15.73 18.90 -39.16
C LEU A 109 16.61 18.27 -38.08
N LEU A 110 17.91 18.07 -38.34
CA LEU A 110 18.86 17.55 -37.36
C LEU A 110 18.99 18.47 -36.14
N GLY A 111 18.99 19.79 -36.35
CA GLY A 111 18.99 20.79 -35.29
C GLY A 111 17.73 20.74 -34.41
N VAL A 112 16.55 20.57 -35.02
CA VAL A 112 15.28 20.41 -34.29
C VAL A 112 15.28 19.11 -33.47
N VAL A 113 15.74 17.99 -34.04
CA VAL A 113 15.86 16.71 -33.32
C VAL A 113 16.82 16.83 -32.15
N ALA A 114 17.98 17.46 -32.33
CA ALA A 114 18.93 17.72 -31.25
C ALA A 114 18.32 18.60 -30.14
N LEU A 115 17.56 19.64 -30.50
CA LEU A 115 16.90 20.51 -29.53
C LEU A 115 15.79 19.79 -28.74
N ILE A 116 15.00 18.94 -29.41
CA ILE A 116 14.01 18.08 -28.74
C ILE A 116 14.70 17.11 -27.78
N ALA A 117 15.80 16.48 -28.19
CA ALA A 117 16.57 15.59 -27.33
C ALA A 117 17.13 16.31 -26.10
N ILE A 118 17.64 17.54 -26.24
CA ILE A 118 18.09 18.38 -25.12
C ILE A 118 16.93 18.69 -24.16
N ILE A 119 15.75 19.05 -24.68
CA ILE A 119 14.58 19.34 -23.85
C ILE A 119 14.13 18.09 -23.07
N ILE A 120 14.04 16.93 -23.73
CA ILE A 120 13.67 15.67 -23.09
C ILE A 120 14.71 15.30 -22.02
N GLY A 121 16.00 15.42 -22.32
CA GLY A 121 17.08 15.14 -21.36
C GLY A 121 17.07 16.07 -20.15
N ALA A 122 16.94 17.39 -20.36
CA ALA A 122 16.84 18.38 -19.30
C ALA A 122 15.59 18.15 -18.43
N SER A 123 14.49 17.75 -19.06
CA SER A 123 13.24 17.47 -18.39
C SER A 123 13.28 16.21 -17.51
N PHE A 124 13.83 15.11 -18.04
CA PHE A 124 14.05 13.89 -17.25
C PHE A 124 15.00 14.14 -16.07
N SER A 125 16.05 14.95 -16.29
CA SER A 125 16.94 15.40 -15.22
C SER A 125 16.17 16.15 -14.13
N ASN A 126 15.27 17.06 -14.49
CA ASN A 126 14.46 17.80 -13.51
C ASN A 126 13.52 16.88 -12.71
N GLN A 127 12.88 15.89 -13.32
CA GLN A 127 11.96 14.97 -12.61
C GLN A 127 12.63 14.11 -11.54
N SER A 128 13.93 13.86 -11.68
CA SER A 128 14.70 13.10 -10.69
C SER A 128 15.07 13.91 -9.43
N LYS A 129 14.84 15.23 -9.45
CA LYS A 129 15.17 16.15 -8.36
C LYS A 129 14.01 16.31 -7.40
N PHE A 130 14.30 16.17 -6.13
CA PHE A 130 13.38 16.40 -5.03
C PHE A 130 13.87 17.57 -4.17
N TYR A 131 12.93 18.24 -3.54
CA TYR A 131 13.18 19.41 -2.70
C TYR A 131 12.40 19.24 -1.40
N LEU A 132 13.07 19.45 -0.28
CA LEU A 132 12.44 19.41 1.05
C LEU A 132 12.32 20.84 1.57
N LYS A 133 11.11 21.26 1.91
CA LYS A 133 10.83 22.62 2.40
C LYS A 133 10.13 22.55 3.74
N HIS A 134 10.58 23.36 4.70
CA HIS A 134 9.87 23.55 5.95
C HIS A 134 8.80 24.62 5.78
N VAL A 135 7.54 24.26 6.06
CA VAL A 135 6.39 25.18 6.01
C VAL A 135 5.46 24.80 7.16
N ASP A 136 5.16 25.75 8.04
CA ASP A 136 4.16 25.62 9.10
C ASP A 136 4.27 24.36 9.97
N GLY A 137 5.50 24.00 10.40
CA GLY A 137 5.73 22.82 11.25
C GLY A 137 5.68 21.48 10.51
N ALA A 138 5.54 21.50 9.19
CA ALA A 138 5.61 20.34 8.33
C ALA A 138 6.81 20.40 7.38
N VAL A 139 7.22 19.23 6.91
CA VAL A 139 8.18 19.07 5.81
C VAL A 139 7.42 18.73 4.55
N GLN A 140 7.44 19.64 3.59
CA GLN A 140 6.86 19.41 2.27
C GLN A 140 7.90 18.79 1.34
N VAL A 141 7.51 17.67 0.71
CA VAL A 141 8.28 17.00 -0.33
C VAL A 141 7.79 17.47 -1.69
N TRP A 142 8.65 18.14 -2.44
CA TRP A 142 8.39 18.61 -3.80
C TRP A 142 9.22 17.83 -4.80
N ARG A 143 8.67 17.59 -6.00
CA ARG A 143 9.36 16.92 -7.12
C ARG A 143 9.41 17.82 -8.34
N GLY A 144 10.50 17.79 -9.08
CA GLY A 144 10.56 18.47 -10.39
C GLY A 144 9.52 17.89 -11.37
N LYS A 145 8.89 18.73 -12.18
CA LYS A 145 7.98 18.29 -13.25
C LYS A 145 8.66 18.32 -14.61
N PHE A 146 7.98 17.85 -15.67
CA PHE A 146 8.52 17.86 -17.04
C PHE A 146 8.80 19.27 -17.62
N ALA A 147 8.47 20.34 -16.88
CA ALA A 147 8.87 21.69 -17.25
C ALA A 147 10.30 21.97 -16.74
N PRO A 148 11.17 22.65 -17.51
CA PRO A 148 12.59 22.82 -17.16
C PRO A 148 12.89 23.36 -15.75
N THR A 149 12.01 24.20 -15.20
CA THR A 149 12.15 24.82 -13.87
C THR A 149 10.97 24.54 -12.94
N GLY A 150 10.06 23.65 -13.36
CA GLY A 150 8.82 23.43 -12.63
C GLY A 150 8.98 22.45 -11.46
N THR A 151 8.21 22.67 -10.39
CA THR A 151 8.05 21.71 -9.28
C THR A 151 6.57 21.51 -8.95
N GLU A 152 6.25 20.39 -8.32
CA GLU A 152 4.93 20.07 -7.77
C GLU A 152 5.08 19.51 -6.36
N LEU A 153 4.11 19.83 -5.49
CA LEU A 153 4.03 19.26 -4.15
C LEU A 153 3.60 17.79 -4.29
N VAL A 154 4.44 16.88 -3.79
CA VAL A 154 4.11 15.45 -3.77
C VAL A 154 3.38 15.10 -2.49
N LEU A 155 3.86 15.61 -1.35
CA LEU A 155 3.34 15.23 -0.04
C LEU A 155 3.77 16.22 1.06
N SER A 156 3.00 16.30 2.15
CA SER A 156 3.35 17.02 3.39
C SER A 156 3.55 16.02 4.53
N LEU A 157 4.69 16.11 5.21
CA LEU A 157 5.06 15.31 6.37
C LEU A 157 4.85 16.19 7.62
N ASP A 158 3.70 16.06 8.26
CA ASP A 158 3.31 16.88 9.40
C ASP A 158 4.06 16.43 10.67
N ASP A 159 4.38 17.38 11.54
CA ASP A 159 5.13 17.15 12.80
C ASP A 159 6.54 16.58 12.57
N MET A 160 7.14 16.84 11.40
CA MET A 160 8.49 16.39 11.06
C MET A 160 9.48 17.55 11.10
N GLU A 161 10.61 17.33 11.77
CA GLU A 161 11.77 18.22 11.74
C GLU A 161 12.91 17.55 10.98
N ILE A 162 13.57 18.25 10.05
CA ILE A 162 14.78 17.77 9.39
C ILE A 162 15.97 18.36 10.14
N SER A 163 16.80 17.49 10.70
CA SER A 163 18.11 17.88 11.22
C SER A 163 18.97 18.39 10.06
N GLN A 164 19.32 19.67 10.11
CA GLN A 164 20.13 20.37 9.12
C GLN A 164 21.50 19.72 8.89
N PRO A 165 22.11 19.88 7.70
CA PRO A 165 21.79 20.87 6.67
C PRO A 165 20.75 20.42 5.64
N VAL A 166 19.76 21.29 5.43
CA VAL A 166 18.84 21.22 4.29
C VAL A 166 19.69 21.37 3.02
N ARG A 167 19.71 20.34 2.17
CA ARG A 167 20.32 20.41 0.83
C ARG A 167 19.33 21.07 -0.11
N ASP A 168 19.85 21.81 -1.09
CA ASP A 168 18.98 22.44 -2.10
C ASP A 168 18.26 21.42 -2.97
N VAL A 169 18.90 20.27 -3.22
CA VAL A 169 18.36 19.19 -4.08
C VAL A 169 18.67 17.84 -3.47
N TYR A 170 17.67 16.96 -3.47
CA TYR A 170 17.77 15.57 -3.06
C TYR A 170 17.43 14.64 -4.21
N SER A 171 18.01 13.45 -4.18
CA SER A 171 17.65 12.35 -5.06
C SER A 171 16.50 11.53 -4.49
N LYS A 172 15.87 10.72 -5.35
CA LYS A 172 14.88 9.71 -4.93
C LYS A 172 15.43 8.81 -3.81
N LYS A 173 16.70 8.39 -3.91
CA LYS A 173 17.35 7.49 -2.95
C LYS A 173 17.51 8.10 -1.56
N GLU A 174 17.54 9.43 -1.46
CA GLU A 174 17.65 10.14 -0.20
C GLU A 174 16.28 10.46 0.39
N VAL A 175 15.31 10.87 -0.45
CA VAL A 175 13.97 11.26 0.02
C VAL A 175 13.10 10.07 0.36
N TYR A 176 13.12 9.02 -0.44
CA TYR A 176 12.21 7.87 -0.27
C TYR A 176 12.39 7.17 1.09
N PRO A 177 13.62 6.92 1.59
CA PRO A 177 13.80 6.38 2.94
C PRO A 177 13.23 7.26 4.05
N ILE A 178 13.32 8.60 3.91
CA ILE A 178 12.78 9.56 4.89
C ILE A 178 11.25 9.44 4.94
N VAL A 179 10.60 9.46 3.77
CA VAL A 179 9.14 9.33 3.66
C VAL A 179 8.66 7.95 4.12
N PHE A 180 9.40 6.90 3.76
CA PHE A 180 9.15 5.53 4.23
C PHE A 180 9.16 5.47 5.75
N GLY A 181 10.21 5.98 6.39
CA GLY A 181 10.36 6.02 7.84
C GLY A 181 9.22 6.79 8.51
N TYR A 182 8.89 7.98 8.00
CA TYR A 182 7.78 8.79 8.51
C TYR A 182 6.45 8.01 8.55
N PHE A 183 6.09 7.31 7.47
CA PHE A 183 4.85 6.54 7.44
C PHE A 183 4.91 5.29 8.32
N GLN A 184 6.09 4.67 8.49
CA GLN A 184 6.26 3.61 9.49
C GLN A 184 6.04 4.15 10.90
N ASP A 185 6.62 5.31 11.23
CA ASP A 185 6.48 5.93 12.54
C ASP A 185 5.03 6.35 12.83
N LYS A 186 4.30 6.90 11.85
CA LYS A 186 2.86 7.20 12.00
C LYS A 186 2.03 5.92 12.18
N ALA A 187 2.38 4.83 11.48
CA ALA A 187 1.74 3.53 11.68
C ALA A 187 1.99 2.97 13.10
N ASP A 188 3.23 3.10 13.59
CA ASP A 188 3.64 2.64 14.92
C ASP A 188 3.02 3.48 16.04
N ALA A 189 2.99 4.80 15.87
CA ALA A 189 2.32 5.72 16.80
C ALA A 189 0.82 5.42 16.91
N SER A 190 0.17 5.10 15.78
CA SER A 190 -1.26 4.76 15.72
C SER A 190 -1.61 3.46 16.47
N LEU A 191 -0.63 2.59 16.77
CA LEU A 191 -0.84 1.40 17.59
C LEU A 191 -1.04 1.72 19.08
N ASN A 192 -0.54 2.88 19.54
CA ASN A 192 -0.49 3.25 20.95
C ASN A 192 -1.53 4.31 21.32
N GLU A 193 -2.51 4.56 20.45
CA GLU A 193 -3.59 5.51 20.73
C GLU A 193 -4.44 5.04 21.93
N PRO A 194 -4.90 5.96 22.82
CA PRO A 194 -5.62 5.59 24.04
C PRO A 194 -6.91 4.81 23.81
N GLU A 195 -7.58 5.04 22.68
CA GLU A 195 -8.82 4.36 22.29
C GLU A 195 -8.57 2.96 21.71
N GLY A 196 -7.31 2.56 21.56
CA GLY A 196 -6.88 1.33 20.92
C GLY A 196 -6.44 1.55 19.46
N PRO A 197 -5.87 0.51 18.83
CA PRO A 197 -5.32 0.63 17.48
C PRO A 197 -6.42 0.78 16.41
N ASP A 198 -6.41 1.90 15.68
CA ASP A 198 -7.17 2.03 14.43
C ASP A 198 -6.45 1.28 13.30
N PHE A 199 -6.80 0.01 13.12
CA PHE A 199 -6.19 -0.83 12.09
C PHE A 199 -6.41 -0.31 10.67
N ALA A 200 -7.49 0.44 10.39
CA ALA A 200 -7.71 1.02 9.07
C ALA A 200 -6.71 2.16 8.82
N LYS A 201 -6.51 3.03 9.80
CA LYS A 201 -5.50 4.10 9.76
C LYS A 201 -4.08 3.53 9.66
N ILE A 202 -3.75 2.53 10.48
CA ILE A 202 -2.45 1.87 10.44
C ILE A 202 -2.16 1.28 9.05
N LYS A 203 -3.12 0.54 8.46
CA LYS A 203 -2.95 -0.02 7.11
C LYS A 203 -2.75 1.05 6.04
N ARG A 204 -3.45 2.18 6.12
CA ARG A 204 -3.26 3.30 5.19
C ARG A 204 -1.82 3.82 5.25
N TYR A 205 -1.29 4.04 6.44
CA TYR A 205 0.11 4.43 6.60
C TYR A 205 1.09 3.37 6.10
N LEU A 206 0.83 2.08 6.35
CA LEU A 206 1.67 1.01 5.83
C LEU A 206 1.65 0.95 4.30
N HIS A 207 0.49 1.09 3.64
CA HIS A 207 0.45 1.18 2.17
C HIS A 207 1.20 2.40 1.64
N GLN A 208 1.11 3.54 2.32
CA GLN A 208 1.92 4.72 1.98
C GLN A 208 3.42 4.41 2.14
N ALA A 209 3.85 3.82 3.25
CA ALA A 209 5.22 3.39 3.45
C ALA A 209 5.69 2.47 2.31
N ALA A 210 4.93 1.42 1.96
CA ALA A 210 5.28 0.52 0.86
C ALA A 210 5.55 1.24 -0.47
N SER A 211 4.79 2.30 -0.78
CA SER A 211 4.99 3.09 -2.01
C SER A 211 6.31 3.87 -2.06
N TYR A 212 6.91 4.14 -0.90
CA TYR A 212 8.20 4.83 -0.74
C TYR A 212 9.34 3.91 -0.30
N ALA A 213 9.09 2.61 -0.16
CA ALA A 213 10.11 1.66 0.26
C ALA A 213 11.28 1.58 -0.75
N PRO A 214 12.54 1.81 -0.31
CA PRO A 214 13.68 1.89 -1.21
C PRO A 214 14.14 0.52 -1.74
N THR A 215 13.77 -0.59 -1.08
CA THR A 215 14.14 -1.96 -1.46
C THR A 215 12.94 -2.91 -1.42
N GLU A 216 13.02 -4.03 -2.15
CA GLU A 216 12.01 -5.10 -2.07
C GLU A 216 11.93 -5.71 -0.66
N ALA A 217 13.06 -5.82 0.04
CA ALA A 217 13.10 -6.31 1.42
C ALA A 217 12.22 -5.45 2.35
N LEU A 218 12.28 -4.13 2.21
CA LEU A 218 11.45 -3.21 3.00
C LEU A 218 9.99 -3.23 2.57
N ARG A 219 9.68 -3.43 1.28
CA ARG A 219 8.29 -3.67 0.83
C ARG A 219 7.72 -4.94 1.44
N ASN A 220 8.47 -6.04 1.37
CA ASN A 220 8.07 -7.32 1.96
C ASN A 220 7.88 -7.23 3.48
N MET A 221 8.71 -6.45 4.18
CA MET A 221 8.53 -6.17 5.60
C MET A 221 7.19 -5.50 5.88
N VAL A 222 6.81 -4.49 5.09
CA VAL A 222 5.51 -3.83 5.23
C VAL A 222 4.36 -4.79 4.91
N GLU A 223 4.50 -5.63 3.90
CA GLU A 223 3.50 -6.64 3.53
C GLU A 223 3.28 -7.67 4.65
N VAL A 224 4.35 -8.15 5.29
CA VAL A 224 4.25 -9.03 6.46
C VAL A 224 3.47 -8.34 7.60
N ARG A 225 3.70 -7.04 7.81
CA ARG A 225 2.95 -6.26 8.82
C ARG A 225 1.46 -6.13 8.45
N LEU A 226 1.15 -5.87 7.18
CA LEU A 226 -0.24 -5.80 6.69
C LEU A 226 -0.97 -7.14 6.91
N ASN A 227 -0.33 -8.26 6.54
CA ASN A 227 -0.84 -9.60 6.76
C ASN A 227 -1.03 -9.90 8.25
N GLY A 228 -0.08 -9.49 9.10
CA GLY A 228 -0.21 -9.59 10.55
C GLY A 228 -1.44 -8.88 11.10
N ILE A 229 -1.78 -7.70 10.57
CA ILE A 229 -2.99 -6.96 10.94
C ILE A 229 -4.25 -7.72 10.50
N ASP A 230 -4.30 -8.20 9.25
CA ASP A 230 -5.45 -8.98 8.75
C ASP A 230 -5.68 -10.26 9.55
N PHE A 231 -4.60 -10.98 9.87
CA PHE A 231 -4.62 -12.12 10.75
C PHE A 231 -5.27 -11.78 12.11
N LEU A 232 -4.81 -10.71 12.77
CA LEU A 232 -5.32 -10.30 14.09
C LEU A 232 -6.78 -9.88 14.06
N VAL A 233 -7.20 -9.12 13.03
CA VAL A 233 -8.59 -8.69 12.88
C VAL A 233 -9.52 -9.89 12.69
N LEU A 234 -9.13 -10.86 11.87
CA LEU A 234 -9.91 -12.08 11.65
C LEU A 234 -9.95 -12.97 12.88
N LEU A 235 -8.82 -13.10 13.58
CA LEU A 235 -8.74 -13.84 14.83
C LEU A 235 -9.67 -13.23 15.90
N HIS A 236 -9.67 -11.92 16.06
CA HIS A 236 -10.55 -11.22 16.99
C HIS A 236 -12.03 -11.42 16.62
N LYS A 237 -12.39 -11.29 15.34
CA LYS A 237 -13.75 -11.57 14.87
C LYS A 237 -14.17 -13.01 15.18
N ALA A 238 -13.26 -13.97 15.03
CA ALA A 238 -13.52 -15.35 15.39
C ALA A 238 -13.76 -15.52 16.90
N ASP A 239 -12.96 -14.89 17.75
CA ASP A 239 -13.14 -14.93 19.20
C ASP A 239 -14.46 -14.29 19.64
N VAL A 240 -14.85 -13.16 19.06
CA VAL A 240 -16.16 -12.52 19.33
C VAL A 240 -17.32 -13.43 18.93
N ALA A 241 -17.23 -14.11 17.78
CA ALA A 241 -18.25 -15.03 17.33
C ALA A 241 -18.30 -16.30 18.21
N LEU A 242 -17.13 -16.83 18.59
CA LEU A 242 -17.02 -17.94 19.55
C LEU A 242 -17.69 -17.61 20.89
N ILE A 243 -17.51 -16.38 21.40
CA ILE A 243 -18.13 -15.94 22.65
C ILE A 243 -19.66 -15.93 22.55
N LYS A 244 -20.25 -15.54 21.42
CA LYS A 244 -21.71 -15.58 21.26
C LYS A 244 -22.27 -17.00 21.35
N GLY A 245 -21.50 -17.98 20.87
CA GLY A 245 -21.72 -19.40 21.13
C GLY A 245 -22.98 -20.02 20.52
N THR A 246 -23.67 -19.34 19.58
CA THR A 246 -24.73 -19.98 18.80
C THR A 246 -24.14 -20.77 17.64
N LEU A 247 -24.84 -21.80 17.13
CA LEU A 247 -24.33 -22.59 16.00
C LEU A 247 -23.94 -21.72 14.78
N PRO A 248 -24.77 -20.75 14.32
CA PRO A 248 -24.37 -19.82 13.26
C PRO A 248 -23.15 -18.95 13.60
N ASP A 249 -23.00 -18.51 14.85
CA ASP A 249 -21.84 -17.74 15.28
C ASP A 249 -20.57 -18.61 15.32
N LEU A 250 -20.66 -19.88 15.72
CA LEU A 250 -19.53 -20.80 15.70
C LEU A 250 -19.08 -21.14 14.27
N GLU A 251 -20.01 -21.28 13.34
CA GLU A 251 -19.69 -21.40 11.90
C GLU A 251 -19.00 -20.13 11.38
N THR A 252 -19.47 -18.96 11.82
CA THR A 252 -18.81 -17.67 11.52
C THR A 252 -17.40 -17.61 12.10
N ALA A 253 -17.20 -18.09 13.33
CA ALA A 253 -15.89 -18.17 13.96
C ALA A 253 -14.94 -19.05 13.14
N LYS A 254 -15.39 -20.23 12.72
CA LYS A 254 -14.63 -21.14 11.87
C LYS A 254 -14.23 -20.50 10.54
N ALA A 255 -15.18 -19.87 9.85
CA ALA A 255 -14.93 -19.17 8.59
C ALA A 255 -13.92 -18.02 8.75
N CYS A 256 -13.96 -17.29 9.87
CA CYS A 256 -12.96 -16.26 10.18
C CYS A 256 -11.57 -16.87 10.40
N LEU A 257 -11.45 -17.98 11.14
CA LEU A 257 -10.18 -18.68 11.36
C LEU A 257 -9.61 -19.30 10.08
N ASP A 258 -10.46 -19.77 9.17
CA ASP A 258 -10.03 -20.26 7.86
C ASP A 258 -9.44 -19.14 7.01
N LYS A 259 -10.12 -17.98 6.94
CA LYS A 259 -9.60 -16.78 6.28
C LYS A 259 -8.31 -16.28 6.93
N ALA A 260 -8.22 -16.30 8.26
CA ALA A 260 -7.01 -15.90 8.98
C ALA A 260 -5.80 -16.75 8.58
N GLY A 261 -6.00 -18.02 8.22
CA GLY A 261 -4.94 -18.90 7.72
C GLY A 261 -4.23 -18.40 6.48
N LEU A 262 -4.89 -17.59 5.64
CA LEU A 262 -4.29 -16.98 4.45
C LEU A 262 -3.24 -15.91 4.79
N TYR A 263 -3.34 -15.32 5.97
CA TYR A 263 -2.49 -14.21 6.43
C TYR A 263 -1.46 -14.65 7.49
N ALA A 264 -1.48 -15.92 7.90
CA ALA A 264 -0.58 -16.45 8.91
C ALA A 264 0.86 -16.54 8.37
N SER A 265 1.73 -15.69 8.89
CA SER A 265 3.12 -15.50 8.42
C SER A 265 4.16 -16.22 9.28
N SER A 266 3.79 -16.69 10.49
CA SER A 266 4.70 -17.39 11.40
C SER A 266 4.14 -18.71 11.89
N ASP A 267 5.02 -19.62 12.30
CA ASP A 267 4.63 -20.92 12.85
C ASP A 267 3.79 -20.77 14.13
N TYR A 268 4.11 -19.77 14.95
CA TYR A 268 3.29 -19.40 16.11
C TYR A 268 1.85 -19.06 15.72
N GLN A 269 1.65 -18.23 14.68
CA GLN A 269 0.31 -17.86 14.21
C GLN A 269 -0.45 -19.07 13.68
N ARG A 270 0.23 -19.98 12.97
CA ARG A 270 -0.37 -21.23 12.47
C ARG A 270 -0.77 -22.15 13.61
N GLU A 271 0.08 -22.33 14.62
CA GLU A 271 -0.23 -23.14 15.80
C GLU A 271 -1.41 -22.55 16.59
N LEU A 272 -1.45 -21.22 16.74
CA LEU A 272 -2.56 -20.53 17.39
C LEU A 272 -3.88 -20.78 16.65
N LEU A 273 -3.89 -20.75 15.31
CA LEU A 273 -5.08 -21.09 14.53
C LEU A 273 -5.54 -22.53 14.76
N VAL A 274 -4.61 -23.49 14.77
CA VAL A 274 -4.95 -24.90 15.04
C VAL A 274 -5.61 -25.05 16.40
N LYS A 275 -5.03 -24.44 17.45
CA LYS A 275 -5.59 -24.45 18.81
C LYS A 275 -6.98 -23.82 18.85
N ARG A 276 -7.18 -22.66 18.21
CA ARG A 276 -8.47 -21.96 18.18
C ARG A 276 -9.53 -22.72 17.40
N LYS A 277 -9.20 -23.31 16.24
CA LYS A 277 -10.13 -24.16 15.47
C LYS A 277 -10.60 -25.36 16.29
N ALA A 278 -9.69 -26.02 17.01
CA ALA A 278 -10.06 -27.13 17.89
C ALA A 278 -11.04 -26.72 19.00
N VAL A 279 -10.92 -25.50 19.54
CA VAL A 279 -11.89 -24.97 20.52
C VAL A 279 -13.27 -24.76 19.88
N VAL A 280 -13.33 -24.16 18.69
CA VAL A 280 -14.59 -23.95 17.95
C VAL A 280 -15.25 -25.29 17.61
N ASP A 281 -14.49 -26.26 17.09
CA ASP A 281 -15.03 -27.57 16.71
C ASP A 281 -15.62 -28.32 17.94
N ARG A 282 -14.96 -28.23 19.10
CA ARG A 282 -15.51 -28.77 20.37
C ARG A 282 -16.80 -28.08 20.78
N ALA A 283 -16.88 -26.75 20.64
CA ALA A 283 -18.09 -26.01 20.97
C ALA A 283 -19.27 -26.40 20.05
N ILE A 284 -19.01 -26.60 18.75
CA ILE A 284 -20.02 -27.06 17.78
C ILE A 284 -20.50 -28.47 18.17
N ALA A 285 -19.59 -29.41 18.42
CA ALA A 285 -19.94 -30.77 18.82
C ALA A 285 -20.79 -30.81 20.10
N ALA A 286 -20.46 -29.96 21.09
CA ALA A 286 -21.21 -29.87 22.34
C ALA A 286 -22.63 -29.31 22.17
N LEU A 287 -22.88 -28.48 21.15
CA LEU A 287 -24.24 -28.03 20.80
C LEU A 287 -25.01 -29.06 20.00
N ALA A 288 -24.34 -29.80 19.11
CA ALA A 288 -24.97 -30.86 18.31
C ALA A 288 -25.37 -32.08 19.15
N ALA A 289 -24.75 -32.28 20.31
CA ALA A 289 -25.06 -33.36 21.25
C ALA A 289 -26.22 -33.03 22.22
N LYS A 290 -26.80 -31.82 22.15
CA LYS A 290 -27.96 -31.39 22.94
C LYS A 290 -29.22 -31.44 22.10
#